data_AF-A0A0S8EJN2-F1
#
_entry.id   AF-A0A0S8EJN2-F1
#
_cell.length_a   1.000
_cell.length_b   1.000
_cell.length_c   1.000
_cell.angle_alpha   90.00
_cell.angle_beta   90.00
_cell.angle_gamma   90.00
#
_symmetry.space_group_name_H-M   'P 1'
#
loop_
_entity.id
_entity.type
_entity.pdbx_description
1 polymer ?
#
loop_
_entity_poly.entity_id
_entity_poly.type
_entity_poly.pdbx_seq_one_letter_code
_entity_poly.pdbx_strand_id
1 'polypeptide(L)'
;MRFRISDFGPPSPRLRRVKFRIAFRVVVPLMLLAAMLCTVARAQTVDMEVKRPPPWPWVTLFARGGQEMCVYLDPRYFSLMRSQIVLTAFGRTWSKPADVAMNSTTVWAHVAVPKVRVPTVFSILCSSTFLDLKFKGLAGELVVYPDRDVAWDEKIVLYSCGAPTWFHQWATAVGLPVTWLKSPTALRDEVKKLGDDRQAVFILSGFWTGRDLAYVAHLVEASPINVLVPSARWFCMDAGPVSLDGGQMRGDLLAGTGKQSWREPLQFRFCRRPCGAVMNRWAWILGKDGLPLVESVADGTAPPEAARSVVLSYLSWEDQLGRREEADATLLAILSAAAKAEPPKIAGHPVEFIYPKKTELNAKDRPVLSAVRSVEPVPREDGKPDYNPPIYYILDLRGKEEIRYPDGDLSGICRRSIEDRQPICQLIILGDDRMLDEWEWLKLDRAKKLIGAAGVQWLPDDELPPSKENQIRLMLKLTELGAPLAPPDQEEPKE
;
A
#
# COMPACT_ATOMS: atom_id res chain seq x y z
N MET A 1 19.65 -68.78 30.76
CA MET A 1 21.11 -68.58 30.60
C MET A 1 21.51 -67.25 31.21
N ARG A 2 22.30 -67.26 32.29
CA ARG A 2 22.89 -66.06 32.92
C ARG A 2 24.40 -66.11 32.68
N PHE A 3 24.98 -65.09 32.07
CA PHE A 3 26.44 -64.96 31.94
C PHE A 3 27.00 -64.20 33.16
N ARG A 4 28.09 -64.72 33.74
CA ARG A 4 28.85 -64.09 34.83
C ARG A 4 29.85 -63.08 34.25
N ILE A 5 30.03 -61.96 34.96
CA ILE A 5 30.90 -60.82 34.61
C ILE A 5 32.40 -61.10 34.93
N SER A 6 32.79 -62.37 35.07
CA SER A 6 34.17 -62.74 35.45
C SER A 6 35.14 -62.94 34.27
N ASP A 7 34.69 -62.83 33.02
CA ASP A 7 35.51 -63.24 31.86
C ASP A 7 36.24 -62.09 31.14
N PHE A 8 36.23 -60.87 31.68
CA PHE A 8 36.98 -59.75 31.11
C PHE A 8 38.18 -59.40 31.98
N GLY A 9 39.37 -59.86 31.55
CA GLY A 9 40.64 -59.43 32.10
C GLY A 9 40.84 -57.90 32.01
N PRO A 10 41.71 -57.31 32.85
CA PRO A 10 41.85 -55.86 32.94
C PRO A 10 42.36 -55.27 31.61
N PRO A 11 41.77 -54.17 31.11
CA PRO A 11 42.16 -53.59 29.84
C PRO A 11 43.55 -52.95 29.92
N SER A 12 44.35 -53.14 28.87
CA SER A 12 45.71 -52.62 28.79
C SER A 12 45.76 -51.07 28.88
N PRO A 13 46.82 -50.50 29.48
CA PRO A 13 46.93 -49.07 29.77
C PRO A 13 46.93 -48.16 28.53
N ARG A 14 47.11 -48.71 27.32
CA ARG A 14 47.04 -47.94 26.06
C ARG A 14 45.60 -47.61 25.63
N LEU A 15 44.61 -48.45 25.96
CA LEU A 15 43.20 -48.21 25.62
C LEU A 15 42.54 -47.16 26.55
N ARG A 16 43.05 -46.95 27.76
CA ARG A 16 42.56 -45.90 28.68
C ARG A 16 42.89 -44.50 28.18
N ARG A 17 44.08 -44.26 27.59
CA ARG A 17 44.48 -42.92 27.11
C ARG A 17 43.71 -42.46 25.87
N VAL A 18 43.29 -43.37 24.99
CA VAL A 18 42.52 -43.03 23.77
C VAL A 18 41.06 -42.72 24.11
N LYS A 19 40.42 -43.52 24.99
CA LYS A 19 39.06 -43.24 25.47
C LYS A 19 38.97 -41.94 26.27
N PHE A 20 39.99 -41.60 27.07
CA PHE A 20 40.03 -40.33 27.80
C PHE A 20 40.20 -39.12 26.87
N ARG A 21 41.01 -39.22 25.81
CA ARG A 21 41.16 -38.12 24.83
C ARG A 21 39.91 -37.86 23.99
N ILE A 22 39.15 -38.90 23.61
CA ILE A 22 37.90 -38.75 22.86
C ILE A 22 36.79 -38.19 23.75
N ALA A 23 36.68 -38.66 25.00
CA ALA A 23 35.74 -38.11 25.97
C ALA A 23 36.00 -36.61 26.25
N PHE A 24 37.27 -36.21 26.41
CA PHE A 24 37.59 -34.81 26.74
C PHE A 24 37.54 -33.85 25.54
N ARG A 25 37.83 -34.31 24.31
CA ARG A 25 37.81 -33.44 23.11
C ARG A 25 36.48 -33.36 22.39
N VAL A 26 35.58 -34.34 22.57
CA VAL A 26 34.31 -34.38 21.83
C VAL A 26 33.12 -34.27 22.79
N VAL A 27 33.13 -35.00 23.90
CA VAL A 27 31.97 -35.06 24.80
C VAL A 27 31.89 -33.81 25.69
N VAL A 28 33.00 -33.30 26.19
CA VAL A 28 33.01 -32.09 27.04
C VAL A 28 32.56 -30.83 26.28
N PRO A 29 33.03 -30.55 25.04
CA PRO A 29 32.49 -29.44 24.25
C PRO A 29 31.01 -29.60 23.90
N LEU A 30 30.55 -30.83 23.60
CA LEU A 30 29.13 -31.09 23.34
C LEU A 30 28.26 -30.85 24.57
N MET A 31 28.73 -31.27 25.75
CA MET A 31 28.02 -31.01 27.01
C MET A 31 28.03 -29.53 27.39
N LEU A 32 29.11 -28.80 27.12
CA LEU A 32 29.17 -27.35 27.31
C LEU A 32 28.26 -26.61 26.33
N LEU A 33 28.16 -27.07 25.08
CA LEU A 33 27.22 -26.53 24.09
C LEU A 33 25.76 -26.81 24.50
N ALA A 34 25.46 -28.03 24.97
CA ALA A 34 24.14 -28.40 25.48
C ALA A 34 23.78 -27.63 26.76
N ALA A 35 24.75 -27.43 27.67
CA ALA A 35 24.57 -26.62 28.86
C ALA A 35 24.32 -25.15 28.49
N MET A 36 25.11 -24.56 27.58
CA MET A 36 24.86 -23.19 27.07
C MET A 36 23.50 -23.06 26.40
N LEU A 37 23.09 -24.01 25.56
CA LEU A 37 21.76 -24.02 24.93
C LEU A 37 20.65 -24.12 25.97
N CYS A 38 20.83 -24.92 27.04
CA CYS A 38 19.89 -24.99 28.16
C CYS A 38 19.85 -23.69 28.99
N THR A 39 20.98 -22.98 29.16
CA THR A 39 21.01 -21.70 29.89
C THR A 39 20.38 -20.58 29.06
N VAL A 40 20.59 -20.56 27.75
CA VAL A 40 19.93 -19.63 26.81
C VAL A 40 18.43 -19.91 26.74
N ALA A 41 18.02 -21.19 26.72
CA ALA A 41 16.60 -21.58 26.78
C ALA A 41 15.95 -21.22 28.13
N ARG A 42 16.67 -21.34 29.26
CA ARG A 42 16.17 -20.91 30.58
C ARG A 42 16.09 -19.39 30.74
N ALA A 43 16.96 -18.63 30.10
CA ALA A 43 16.89 -17.17 30.09
C ALA A 43 15.69 -16.64 29.29
N GLN A 44 15.10 -17.43 28.39
CA GLN A 44 13.92 -17.08 27.60
C GLN A 44 12.58 -17.51 28.22
N THR A 45 12.58 -18.27 29.33
CA THR A 45 11.36 -18.72 30.02
C THR A 45 10.85 -17.76 31.11
N VAL A 46 11.42 -16.55 31.22
CA VAL A 46 10.87 -15.50 32.09
C VAL A 46 9.77 -14.77 31.32
N ASP A 47 8.53 -14.88 31.81
CA ASP A 47 7.31 -14.15 31.42
C ASP A 47 7.51 -13.14 30.28
N MET A 48 7.47 -13.64 29.05
CA MET A 48 7.29 -12.78 27.89
C MET A 48 5.81 -12.39 27.82
N GLU A 49 5.47 -11.30 28.52
CA GLU A 49 4.44 -10.40 28.01
C GLU A 49 4.73 -10.19 26.52
N VAL A 50 3.80 -10.64 25.68
CA VAL A 50 3.86 -10.58 24.22
C VAL A 50 3.82 -9.10 23.79
N LYS A 51 4.95 -8.41 23.88
CA LYS A 51 5.09 -6.99 23.50
C LYS A 51 6.00 -6.75 22.29
N ARG A 52 6.55 -7.81 21.69
CA ARG A 52 7.26 -7.70 20.40
C ARG A 52 6.75 -8.78 19.44
N PRO A 53 6.34 -8.42 18.20
CA PRO A 53 6.10 -9.41 17.17
C PRO A 53 7.40 -10.20 16.95
N PRO A 54 7.33 -11.53 16.80
CA PRO A 54 8.51 -12.35 16.65
C PRO A 54 9.22 -12.01 15.32
N PRO A 55 10.54 -12.26 15.19
CA PRO A 55 11.35 -11.99 13.97
C PRO A 55 11.00 -12.88 12.74
N TRP A 56 9.78 -13.41 12.69
CA TRP A 56 9.31 -14.41 11.74
C TRP A 56 8.40 -13.70 10.72
N PRO A 57 8.27 -14.15 9.46
CA PRO A 57 7.25 -13.58 8.58
C PRO A 57 5.88 -13.87 9.19
N TRP A 58 5.27 -12.85 9.77
CA TRP A 58 3.95 -12.92 10.36
C TRP A 58 2.94 -13.24 9.28
N VAL A 59 2.37 -14.45 9.30
CA VAL A 59 1.35 -14.85 8.33
C VAL A 59 -0.02 -14.46 8.87
N THR A 60 -0.73 -13.60 8.14
CA THR A 60 -2.16 -13.36 8.35
C THR A 60 -2.95 -14.14 7.30
N LEU A 61 -3.82 -15.04 7.76
CA LEU A 61 -4.70 -15.85 6.92
C LEU A 61 -6.17 -15.44 7.13
N PHE A 62 -7.02 -15.70 6.13
CA PHE A 62 -8.46 -15.45 6.22
C PHE A 62 -9.24 -16.73 5.90
N ALA A 63 -10.32 -16.99 6.64
CA ALA A 63 -11.18 -18.15 6.42
C ALA A 63 -12.64 -17.88 6.79
N ARG A 64 -13.54 -18.68 6.20
CA ARG A 64 -14.95 -18.76 6.59
C ARG A 64 -15.11 -19.77 7.73
N GLY A 65 -15.86 -19.39 8.76
CA GLY A 65 -16.11 -20.22 9.92
C GLY A 65 -16.83 -21.51 9.57
N GLY A 66 -16.43 -22.62 10.19
CA GLY A 66 -17.03 -23.94 9.95
C GLY A 66 -16.50 -24.71 8.75
N GLN A 67 -15.53 -24.15 8.01
CA GLN A 67 -14.82 -24.85 6.93
C GLN A 67 -13.50 -25.46 7.40
N GLU A 68 -12.93 -26.35 6.59
CA GLU A 68 -11.56 -26.83 6.76
C GLU A 68 -10.60 -25.92 5.97
N MET A 69 -9.47 -25.55 6.57
CA MET A 69 -8.47 -24.71 5.93
C MET A 69 -7.09 -25.37 5.98
N CYS A 70 -6.34 -25.24 4.89
CA CYS A 70 -4.91 -25.55 4.87
C CYS A 70 -4.10 -24.33 5.30
N VAL A 71 -3.36 -24.47 6.41
CA VAL A 71 -2.44 -23.46 6.92
C VAL A 71 -1.03 -23.78 6.41
N TYR A 72 -0.48 -22.93 5.55
CA TYR A 72 0.90 -23.06 5.08
C TYR A 72 1.86 -22.36 6.03
N LEU A 73 2.95 -23.03 6.37
CA LEU A 73 3.95 -22.60 7.34
C LEU A 73 5.32 -22.55 6.66
N ASP A 74 6.20 -21.68 7.13
CA ASP A 74 7.53 -21.56 6.54
C ASP A 74 8.41 -22.76 6.96
N PRO A 75 8.94 -23.55 6.00
CA PRO A 75 9.68 -24.78 6.26
C PRO A 75 10.93 -24.58 7.09
N ARG A 76 11.53 -23.39 7.10
CA ARG A 76 12.75 -23.09 7.87
C ARG A 76 12.56 -23.24 9.38
N TYR A 77 11.32 -23.22 9.85
CA TYR A 77 11.00 -23.27 11.27
C TYR A 77 10.50 -24.64 11.75
N PHE A 78 10.33 -25.59 10.85
CA PHE A 78 9.83 -26.92 11.14
C PHE A 78 10.90 -27.94 10.74
N SER A 79 11.70 -28.39 11.70
CA SER A 79 12.69 -29.45 11.49
C SER A 79 12.35 -30.66 12.35
N LEU A 80 12.38 -31.85 11.73
CA LEU A 80 12.45 -33.23 12.29
C LEU A 80 11.51 -33.62 13.46
N MET A 81 10.62 -32.74 13.93
CA MET A 81 9.75 -32.93 15.09
C MET A 81 8.30 -33.16 14.66
N ARG A 82 7.56 -33.97 15.43
CA ARG A 82 6.10 -33.99 15.35
C ARG A 82 5.57 -32.68 15.90
N SER A 83 5.20 -31.77 15.00
CA SER A 83 4.57 -30.50 15.33
C SER A 83 3.06 -30.61 15.13
N GLN A 84 2.31 -29.99 16.03
CA GLN A 84 0.88 -29.82 15.92
C GLN A 84 0.53 -28.35 15.97
N ILE A 85 -0.52 -27.95 15.26
CA ILE A 85 -1.06 -26.59 15.38
C ILE A 85 -2.42 -26.60 16.07
N VAL A 86 -2.65 -25.55 16.86
CA VAL A 86 -3.95 -25.25 17.46
C VAL A 86 -4.30 -23.79 17.26
N LEU A 87 -5.59 -23.51 17.16
CA LEU A 87 -6.13 -22.16 17.12
C LEU A 87 -6.53 -21.72 18.52
N THR A 88 -6.03 -20.57 18.95
CA THR A 88 -6.38 -19.97 20.23
C THR A 88 -6.94 -18.56 20.05
N ALA A 89 -7.93 -18.21 20.87
CA ALA A 89 -8.52 -16.87 20.93
C ALA A 89 -9.12 -16.67 22.33
N PHE A 90 -9.11 -15.43 22.82
CA PHE A 90 -9.67 -15.07 24.14
C PHE A 90 -9.13 -15.94 25.29
N GLY A 91 -7.84 -16.27 25.24
CA GLY A 91 -7.18 -17.11 26.26
C GLY A 91 -7.58 -18.59 26.26
N ARG A 92 -8.31 -19.07 25.23
CA ARG A 92 -8.78 -20.46 25.13
C ARG A 92 -8.35 -21.10 23.81
N THR A 93 -8.25 -22.43 23.80
CA THR A 93 -8.04 -23.23 22.58
C THR A 93 -9.39 -23.60 21.97
N TRP A 94 -9.54 -23.36 20.66
CA TRP A 94 -10.79 -23.54 19.93
C TRP A 94 -10.77 -24.64 18.88
N SER A 95 -9.59 -25.10 18.46
CA SER A 95 -9.45 -26.22 17.54
C SER A 95 -8.87 -27.45 18.24
N LYS A 96 -9.13 -28.63 17.66
CA LYS A 96 -8.33 -29.82 17.97
C LYS A 96 -6.91 -29.62 17.44
N PRO A 97 -5.89 -30.27 18.05
CA PRO A 97 -4.55 -30.31 17.48
C PRO A 97 -4.58 -30.91 16.08
N ALA A 98 -4.05 -30.17 15.11
CA ALA A 98 -3.88 -30.63 13.74
C ALA A 98 -2.41 -30.98 13.51
N ASP A 99 -2.16 -32.17 12.97
CA ASP A 99 -0.80 -32.61 12.67
C ASP A 99 -0.22 -31.82 11.49
N VAL A 100 1.03 -31.41 11.65
CA VAL A 100 1.77 -30.71 10.60
C VAL A 100 2.38 -31.75 9.66
N ALA A 101 2.00 -31.65 8.39
CA ALA A 101 2.61 -32.37 7.28
C ALA A 101 3.72 -31.53 6.64
N MET A 102 4.75 -32.20 6.12
CA MET A 102 5.88 -31.55 5.45
C MET A 102 6.34 -32.38 4.26
N ASN A 103 6.64 -31.70 3.16
CA ASN A 103 7.48 -32.22 2.08
C ASN A 103 8.75 -31.36 1.93
N SER A 104 9.57 -31.64 0.92
CA SER A 104 10.86 -30.94 0.71
C SER A 104 10.74 -29.43 0.49
N THR A 105 9.55 -28.90 0.20
CA THR A 105 9.35 -27.50 -0.21
C THR A 105 8.25 -26.77 0.57
N THR A 106 7.37 -27.50 1.26
CA THR A 106 6.18 -26.94 1.89
C THR A 106 5.90 -27.63 3.22
N VAL A 107 5.46 -26.84 4.19
CA VAL A 107 4.92 -27.31 5.48
C VAL A 107 3.48 -26.83 5.56
N TRP A 108 2.57 -27.72 5.91
CA TRP A 108 1.15 -27.38 6.00
C TRP A 108 0.43 -28.19 7.06
N ALA A 109 -0.74 -27.70 7.50
CA ALA A 109 -1.63 -28.42 8.38
C ALA A 109 -3.09 -28.12 8.03
N HIS A 110 -3.93 -29.15 8.12
CA HIS A 110 -5.37 -29.02 7.90
C HIS A 110 -6.07 -28.75 9.23
N VAL A 111 -6.76 -27.61 9.33
CA VAL A 111 -7.41 -27.18 10.56
C VAL A 111 -8.89 -26.98 10.30
N ALA A 112 -9.72 -27.60 11.13
CA ALA A 112 -11.14 -27.28 11.21
C ALA A 112 -11.32 -25.89 11.84
N VAL A 113 -11.83 -24.94 11.06
CA VAL A 113 -12.01 -23.56 11.47
C VAL A 113 -13.27 -23.44 12.35
N PRO A 114 -13.18 -22.89 13.56
CA PRO A 114 -14.35 -22.73 14.43
C PRO A 114 -15.45 -21.90 13.77
N LYS A 115 -16.72 -22.24 14.03
CA LYS A 115 -17.84 -21.37 13.68
C LYS A 115 -17.86 -20.15 14.59
N VAL A 116 -17.93 -18.96 14.00
CA VAL A 116 -17.95 -17.68 14.72
C VAL A 116 -19.19 -16.88 14.35
N ARG A 117 -19.63 -15.99 15.25
CA ARG A 117 -20.78 -15.09 15.01
C ARG A 117 -20.37 -13.71 14.51
N VAL A 118 -19.13 -13.32 14.79
CA VAL A 118 -18.50 -12.07 14.35
C VAL A 118 -17.09 -12.39 13.85
N PRO A 119 -16.50 -11.56 12.98
CA PRO A 119 -15.10 -11.69 12.61
C PRO A 119 -14.22 -11.84 13.87
N THR A 120 -13.39 -12.88 13.91
CA THR A 120 -12.59 -13.22 15.09
C THR A 120 -11.18 -13.57 14.68
N VAL A 121 -10.19 -12.97 15.34
CA VAL A 121 -8.78 -13.30 15.14
C VAL A 121 -8.36 -14.42 16.09
N PHE A 122 -7.83 -15.49 15.51
CA PHE A 122 -7.20 -16.59 16.22
C PHE A 122 -5.70 -16.53 16.05
N SER A 123 -4.97 -16.74 17.14
CA SER A 123 -3.54 -17.04 17.10
C SER A 123 -3.35 -18.49 16.65
N ILE A 124 -2.46 -18.70 15.69
CA ILE A 124 -2.02 -20.04 15.25
C ILE A 124 -0.82 -20.41 16.13
N LEU A 125 -1.01 -21.31 17.08
CA LEU A 125 0.07 -21.80 17.94
C LEU A 125 0.60 -23.13 17.41
N CYS A 126 1.89 -23.18 17.13
CA CYS A 126 2.60 -24.41 16.91
C CYS A 126 3.08 -24.97 18.25
N SER A 127 2.73 -26.22 18.54
CA SER A 127 3.27 -27.01 19.63
C SER A 127 4.18 -28.09 19.05
N SER A 128 5.46 -28.10 19.41
CA SER A 128 6.36 -29.21 19.11
C SER A 128 6.77 -29.94 20.37
N THR A 129 7.00 -31.25 20.24
CA THR A 129 7.56 -32.07 21.32
C THR A 129 8.92 -32.58 20.89
N PHE A 130 9.96 -32.24 21.66
CA PHE A 130 11.33 -32.73 21.45
C PHE A 130 11.91 -33.21 22.76
N LEU A 131 12.31 -34.49 22.83
CA LEU A 131 12.87 -35.08 24.06
C LEU A 131 11.99 -34.77 25.29
N ASP A 132 10.67 -34.93 25.16
CA ASP A 132 9.65 -34.63 26.18
C ASP A 132 9.52 -33.15 26.63
N LEU A 133 10.25 -32.23 25.99
CA LEU A 133 10.06 -30.79 26.16
C LEU A 133 9.01 -30.27 25.19
N LYS A 134 8.00 -29.56 25.70
CA LYS A 134 6.95 -28.91 24.91
C LYS A 134 7.36 -27.47 24.61
N PHE A 135 7.54 -27.16 23.32
CA PHE A 135 7.72 -25.79 22.86
C PHE A 135 6.42 -25.28 22.25
N LYS A 136 5.98 -24.09 22.64
CA LYS A 136 4.87 -23.38 22.01
C LYS A 136 5.39 -22.12 21.35
N GLY A 137 5.20 -22.00 20.04
CA GLY A 137 5.55 -20.83 19.26
C GLY A 137 4.31 -20.26 18.57
N LEU A 138 4.23 -18.93 18.49
CA LEU A 138 3.23 -18.26 17.68
C LEU A 138 3.67 -18.32 16.20
N ALA A 139 2.87 -18.99 15.37
CA ALA A 139 3.15 -19.18 13.95
C ALA A 139 2.49 -18.12 13.05
N GLY A 140 1.41 -17.49 13.51
CA GLY A 140 0.70 -16.45 12.76
C GLY A 140 -0.71 -16.20 13.30
N GLU A 141 -1.54 -15.56 12.47
CA GLU A 141 -2.93 -15.25 12.78
C GLU A 141 -3.87 -15.81 11.70
N LEU A 142 -5.03 -16.27 12.15
CA LEU A 142 -6.15 -16.64 11.30
C LEU A 142 -7.35 -15.76 11.64
N VAL A 143 -7.76 -14.92 10.70
CA VAL A 143 -8.98 -14.11 10.79
C VAL A 143 -10.14 -14.93 10.23
N VAL A 144 -11.12 -15.22 11.08
CA VAL A 144 -12.28 -16.05 10.72
C VAL A 144 -13.52 -15.18 10.61
N TYR A 145 -14.21 -15.26 9.47
CA TYR A 145 -15.50 -14.61 9.27
C TYR A 145 -16.66 -15.54 9.57
N PRO A 146 -17.84 -15.01 9.96
CA PRO A 146 -19.04 -15.82 10.13
C PRO A 146 -19.42 -16.52 8.83
N ASP A 147 -20.15 -17.63 8.95
CA ASP A 147 -20.69 -18.37 7.79
C ASP A 147 -21.91 -17.64 7.20
N ARG A 148 -21.65 -16.46 6.61
CA ARG A 148 -22.64 -15.65 5.89
C ARG A 148 -21.90 -14.75 4.90
N ASP A 149 -22.57 -14.43 3.80
CA ASP A 149 -22.00 -13.54 2.80
C ASP A 149 -22.13 -12.09 3.26
N VAL A 150 -21.16 -11.27 2.86
CA VAL A 150 -21.21 -9.83 3.05
C VAL A 150 -22.23 -9.20 2.10
N ALA A 151 -22.82 -8.08 2.50
CA ALA A 151 -23.68 -7.31 1.61
C ALA A 151 -22.85 -6.79 0.42
N TRP A 152 -23.23 -7.19 -0.79
CA TRP A 152 -22.57 -6.82 -2.02
C TRP A 152 -23.59 -6.45 -3.10
N ASP A 153 -23.26 -5.46 -3.93
CA ASP A 153 -24.08 -5.07 -5.08
C ASP A 153 -23.87 -6.10 -6.20
N GLU A 154 -24.85 -6.97 -6.44
CA GLU A 154 -24.77 -8.04 -7.45
C GLU A 154 -24.62 -7.51 -8.88
N LYS A 155 -24.87 -6.22 -9.12
CA LYS A 155 -24.60 -5.56 -10.41
C LYS A 155 -23.11 -5.32 -10.64
N ILE A 156 -22.29 -5.40 -9.59
CA ILE A 156 -20.84 -5.24 -9.68
C ILE A 156 -20.17 -6.61 -9.74
N VAL A 157 -19.54 -6.89 -10.86
CA VAL A 157 -18.76 -8.11 -11.09
C VAL A 157 -17.29 -7.86 -10.78
N LEU A 158 -16.69 -8.77 -10.00
CA LEU A 158 -15.27 -8.70 -9.64
C LEU A 158 -14.48 -9.73 -10.43
N TYR A 159 -13.47 -9.26 -11.17
CA TYR A 159 -12.47 -10.11 -11.81
C TYR A 159 -11.14 -9.95 -11.09
N SER A 160 -10.32 -10.98 -11.07
CA SER A 160 -8.98 -10.86 -10.51
C SER A 160 -7.94 -11.67 -11.27
N CYS A 161 -6.75 -11.09 -11.45
CA CYS A 161 -5.58 -11.81 -11.94
C CYS A 161 -4.37 -11.52 -11.03
N GLY A 162 -3.87 -12.57 -10.37
CA GLY A 162 -2.72 -12.47 -9.48
C GLY A 162 -2.90 -11.53 -8.29
N ALA A 163 -4.14 -11.36 -7.80
CA ALA A 163 -4.37 -10.75 -6.50
C ALA A 163 -3.50 -11.40 -5.42
N PRO A 164 -3.06 -10.63 -4.42
CA PRO A 164 -2.31 -11.18 -3.30
C PRO A 164 -3.13 -12.25 -2.56
N THR A 165 -2.45 -13.25 -2.01
CA THR A 165 -3.08 -14.40 -1.33
C THR A 165 -4.09 -13.97 -0.27
N TRP A 166 -3.78 -12.92 0.48
CA TRP A 166 -4.69 -12.39 1.50
C TRP A 166 -6.04 -11.95 0.91
N PHE A 167 -6.05 -11.34 -0.28
CA PHE A 167 -7.28 -10.85 -0.91
C PHE A 167 -8.15 -12.01 -1.36
N HIS A 168 -7.53 -13.05 -1.95
CA HIS A 168 -8.27 -14.26 -2.33
C HIS A 168 -8.87 -14.95 -1.10
N GLN A 169 -8.09 -15.13 -0.04
CA GLN A 169 -8.59 -15.71 1.20
C GLN A 169 -9.70 -14.87 1.83
N TRP A 170 -9.52 -13.54 1.89
CA TRP A 170 -10.51 -12.63 2.44
C TRP A 170 -11.80 -12.64 1.63
N ALA A 171 -11.73 -12.46 0.30
CA ALA A 171 -12.88 -12.45 -0.59
C ALA A 171 -13.70 -13.75 -0.47
N THR A 172 -13.03 -14.90 -0.46
CA THR A 172 -13.69 -16.20 -0.22
C THR A 172 -14.30 -16.28 1.18
N ALA A 173 -13.59 -15.80 2.20
CA ALA A 173 -14.05 -15.84 3.59
C ALA A 173 -15.31 -15.00 3.83
N VAL A 174 -15.42 -13.83 3.19
CA VAL A 174 -16.58 -12.94 3.28
C VAL A 174 -17.67 -13.23 2.26
N GLY A 175 -17.46 -14.20 1.35
CA GLY A 175 -18.44 -14.57 0.33
C GLY A 175 -18.55 -13.61 -0.85
N LEU A 176 -17.49 -12.88 -1.21
CA LEU A 176 -17.48 -12.03 -2.40
C LEU A 176 -17.37 -12.86 -3.69
N PRO A 177 -18.21 -12.59 -4.71
CA PRO A 177 -18.19 -13.34 -5.97
C PRO A 177 -17.08 -12.84 -6.91
N VAL A 178 -15.85 -13.30 -6.67
CA VAL A 178 -14.69 -12.95 -7.50
C VAL A 178 -14.39 -14.05 -8.52
N THR A 179 -14.31 -13.67 -9.80
CA THR A 179 -13.87 -14.56 -10.88
C THR A 179 -12.36 -14.48 -11.06
N TRP A 180 -11.67 -15.60 -10.81
CA TRP A 180 -10.21 -15.69 -10.89
C TRP A 180 -9.74 -16.04 -12.30
N LEU A 181 -9.06 -15.10 -12.94
CA LEU A 181 -8.49 -15.24 -14.27
C LEU A 181 -7.06 -15.76 -14.20
N LYS A 182 -6.70 -16.65 -15.13
CA LYS A 182 -5.34 -17.20 -15.27
C LYS A 182 -4.36 -16.19 -15.88
N SER A 183 -4.86 -15.24 -16.68
CA SER A 183 -4.09 -14.19 -17.32
C SER A 183 -4.92 -12.92 -17.47
N PRO A 184 -4.28 -11.73 -17.56
CA PRO A 184 -4.98 -10.48 -17.85
C PRO A 184 -5.66 -10.48 -19.23
N THR A 185 -5.11 -11.21 -20.20
CA THR A 185 -5.68 -11.29 -21.55
C THR A 185 -7.05 -11.95 -21.62
N ALA A 186 -7.38 -12.83 -20.67
CA ALA A 186 -8.70 -13.47 -20.59
C ALA A 186 -9.81 -12.48 -20.23
N LEU A 187 -9.46 -11.33 -19.65
CA LEU A 187 -10.41 -10.31 -19.21
C LEU A 187 -11.29 -9.82 -20.35
N ARG A 188 -10.71 -9.60 -21.53
CA ARG A 188 -11.42 -9.03 -22.68
C ARG A 188 -12.62 -9.89 -23.09
N ASP A 189 -12.47 -11.20 -23.07
CA ASP A 189 -13.54 -12.13 -23.44
C ASP A 189 -14.61 -12.25 -22.35
N GLU A 190 -14.24 -12.07 -21.08
CA GLU A 190 -15.19 -12.03 -19.98
C GLU A 190 -16.00 -10.73 -19.95
N VAL A 191 -15.35 -9.59 -20.19
CA VAL A 191 -16.02 -8.28 -20.25
C VAL A 191 -17.04 -8.23 -21.38
N LYS A 192 -16.77 -8.87 -22.53
CA LYS A 192 -17.76 -8.97 -23.63
C LYS A 192 -19.04 -9.73 -23.26
N LYS A 193 -18.99 -10.59 -22.23
CA LYS A 193 -20.15 -11.34 -21.73
C LYS A 193 -20.90 -10.55 -20.66
N LEU A 194 -20.34 -9.43 -20.20
CA LEU A 194 -20.98 -8.55 -19.24
C LEU A 194 -22.20 -7.90 -19.90
N GLY A 195 -23.37 -8.01 -19.28
CA GLY A 195 -24.56 -7.28 -19.73
C GLY A 195 -24.42 -5.77 -19.49
N ASP A 196 -25.17 -4.99 -20.27
CA ASP A 196 -25.13 -3.52 -20.21
C ASP A 196 -25.54 -2.93 -18.84
N ASP A 197 -26.24 -3.71 -18.02
CA ASP A 197 -26.70 -3.32 -16.69
C ASP A 197 -25.68 -3.58 -15.56
N ARG A 198 -24.54 -4.18 -15.90
CA ARG A 198 -23.51 -4.58 -14.94
C ARG A 198 -22.24 -3.76 -15.08
N GLN A 199 -21.64 -3.47 -13.93
CA GLN A 199 -20.34 -2.80 -13.83
C GLN A 199 -19.29 -3.83 -13.42
N ALA A 200 -18.04 -3.59 -13.78
CA ALA A 200 -16.95 -4.51 -13.44
C ALA A 200 -15.71 -3.80 -12.93
N VAL A 201 -15.02 -4.46 -12.01
CA VAL A 201 -13.69 -4.08 -11.53
C VAL A 201 -12.74 -5.24 -11.71
N PHE A 202 -11.54 -4.93 -12.19
CA PHE A 202 -10.47 -5.91 -12.28
C PHE A 202 -9.38 -5.65 -11.24
N ILE A 203 -9.21 -6.61 -10.33
CA ILE A 203 -8.16 -6.59 -9.32
C ILE A 203 -6.88 -7.19 -9.91
N LEU A 204 -5.86 -6.35 -10.11
CA LEU A 204 -4.58 -6.71 -10.70
C LEU A 204 -3.44 -6.53 -9.69
N SER A 205 -2.53 -7.50 -9.57
CA SER A 205 -1.43 -7.41 -8.60
C SER A 205 -0.18 -8.19 -8.97
N GLY A 206 0.89 -7.90 -8.22
CA GLY A 206 2.10 -8.70 -8.19
C GLY A 206 2.91 -8.62 -9.49
N PHE A 207 3.22 -9.77 -10.08
CA PHE A 207 3.96 -9.82 -11.36
C PHE A 207 3.13 -9.24 -12.52
N TRP A 208 1.80 -9.32 -12.45
CA TRP A 208 0.91 -8.93 -13.54
C TRP A 208 0.68 -7.43 -13.64
N THR A 209 1.16 -6.63 -12.68
CA THR A 209 1.14 -5.15 -12.80
C THR A 209 2.27 -4.62 -13.67
N GLY A 210 3.09 -5.50 -14.26
CA GLY A 210 4.21 -5.11 -15.10
C GLY A 210 5.30 -4.34 -14.35
N ARG A 211 6.05 -3.53 -15.12
CA ARG A 211 7.16 -2.72 -14.59
C ARG A 211 6.73 -1.34 -14.13
N ASP A 212 5.61 -0.82 -14.65
CA ASP A 212 5.13 0.53 -14.41
C ASP A 212 3.60 0.62 -14.63
N LEU A 213 3.07 1.84 -14.45
CA LEU A 213 1.66 2.14 -14.66
C LEU A 213 1.25 2.08 -16.15
N ALA A 214 2.16 2.40 -17.08
CA ALA A 214 1.85 2.40 -18.51
C ALA A 214 1.45 1.00 -19.00
N TYR A 215 2.11 -0.04 -18.47
CA TYR A 215 1.71 -1.42 -18.72
C TYR A 215 0.27 -1.71 -18.26
N VAL A 216 -0.12 -1.22 -17.08
CA VAL A 216 -1.48 -1.40 -16.55
C VAL A 216 -2.49 -0.61 -17.40
N ALA A 217 -2.18 0.64 -17.76
CA ALA A 217 -3.01 1.47 -18.63
C ALA A 217 -3.28 0.80 -19.98
N HIS A 218 -2.25 0.21 -20.61
CA HIS A 218 -2.42 -0.52 -21.87
C HIS A 218 -3.35 -1.74 -21.75
N LEU A 219 -3.30 -2.45 -20.62
CA LEU A 219 -4.23 -3.55 -20.34
C LEU A 219 -5.68 -3.04 -20.17
N VAL A 220 -5.83 -1.87 -19.55
CA VAL A 220 -7.13 -1.20 -19.35
C VAL A 220 -7.70 -0.71 -20.69
N GLU A 221 -6.89 -0.12 -21.55
CA GLU A 221 -7.33 0.33 -22.89
C GLU A 221 -7.94 -0.83 -23.71
N ALA A 222 -7.39 -2.04 -23.57
CA ALA A 222 -7.87 -3.21 -24.28
C ALA A 222 -9.21 -3.77 -23.75
N SER A 223 -9.66 -3.37 -22.55
CA SER A 223 -10.86 -3.89 -21.88
C SER A 223 -11.55 -2.75 -21.11
N PRO A 224 -12.76 -2.31 -21.49
CA PRO A 224 -13.36 -1.04 -21.02
C PRO A 224 -13.86 -1.08 -19.56
N ILE A 225 -13.00 -1.42 -18.60
CA ILE A 225 -13.31 -1.57 -17.18
C ILE A 225 -12.25 -0.89 -16.32
N ASN A 226 -12.61 -0.52 -15.09
CA ASN A 226 -11.66 0.05 -14.15
C ASN A 226 -10.81 -1.04 -13.49
N VAL A 227 -9.58 -0.67 -13.11
CA VAL A 227 -8.62 -1.59 -12.50
C VAL A 227 -8.29 -1.13 -11.09
N LEU A 228 -8.34 -2.03 -10.11
CA LEU A 228 -7.85 -1.81 -8.77
C LEU A 228 -6.51 -2.56 -8.58
N VAL A 229 -5.48 -1.81 -8.19
CA VAL A 229 -4.14 -2.33 -7.90
C VAL A 229 -3.85 -2.21 -6.41
N PRO A 230 -4.12 -3.26 -5.61
CA PRO A 230 -3.80 -3.25 -4.18
C PRO A 230 -2.33 -3.52 -3.88
N SER A 231 -1.56 -4.02 -4.86
CA SER A 231 -0.11 -4.21 -4.72
C SER A 231 0.60 -4.24 -6.06
N ALA A 232 1.66 -3.44 -6.21
CA ALA A 232 2.55 -3.46 -7.37
C ALA A 232 4.02 -3.43 -6.94
N ARG A 233 4.92 -3.99 -7.76
CA ARG A 233 6.38 -3.98 -7.48
C ARG A 233 7.00 -2.59 -7.54
N TRP A 234 6.41 -1.71 -8.34
CA TRP A 234 6.86 -0.34 -8.54
C TRP A 234 6.25 0.65 -7.53
N PHE A 235 5.47 0.17 -6.56
CA PHE A 235 5.18 0.96 -5.36
C PHE A 235 6.46 1.13 -4.56
N CYS A 236 6.71 2.33 -4.01
CA CYS A 236 7.93 2.61 -3.29
C CYS A 236 8.00 1.79 -1.99
N MET A 237 9.15 1.14 -1.77
CA MET A 237 9.38 0.22 -0.64
C MET A 237 9.56 0.94 0.70
N ASP A 238 9.91 2.24 0.67
CA ASP A 238 10.04 3.06 1.87
C ASP A 238 8.64 3.34 2.42
N ALA A 239 8.34 2.73 3.55
CA ALA A 239 6.99 2.59 4.04
C ALA A 239 6.99 2.55 5.57
N GLY A 240 6.04 3.26 6.15
CA GLY A 240 5.90 3.42 7.59
C GLY A 240 4.47 3.14 8.04
N PRO A 241 4.23 3.13 9.36
CA PRO A 241 2.89 3.00 9.89
C PRO A 241 2.05 4.21 9.49
N VAL A 242 0.77 3.99 9.20
CA VAL A 242 -0.19 5.06 8.93
C VAL A 242 -1.49 4.83 9.69
N SER A 243 -2.05 5.93 10.17
CA SER A 243 -3.36 5.98 10.79
C SER A 243 -4.37 6.52 9.78
N LEU A 244 -5.52 5.85 9.66
CA LEU A 244 -6.63 6.26 8.81
C LEU A 244 -7.87 6.53 9.65
N ASP A 245 -8.48 7.69 9.47
CA ASP A 245 -9.78 8.09 10.03
C ASP A 245 -10.79 8.45 8.92
N GLY A 246 -12.07 8.59 9.28
CA GLY A 246 -13.12 8.94 8.33
C GLY A 246 -12.97 10.32 7.68
N GLY A 247 -12.29 11.28 8.33
CA GLY A 247 -12.07 12.64 7.81
C GLY A 247 -11.03 12.72 6.69
N GLN A 248 -10.26 11.64 6.51
CA GLN A 248 -9.28 11.48 5.45
C GLN A 248 -9.88 10.99 4.12
N MET A 249 -11.14 10.56 4.12
CA MET A 249 -11.87 10.19 2.91
C MET A 249 -12.17 11.45 2.07
N ARG A 250 -12.03 11.35 0.75
CA ARG A 250 -12.24 12.45 -0.20
C ARG A 250 -13.33 12.10 -1.22
N GLY A 251 -14.06 13.14 -1.64
CA GLY A 251 -15.07 13.07 -2.69
C GLY A 251 -16.35 12.31 -2.32
N ASP A 252 -17.30 12.32 -3.25
CA ASP A 252 -18.61 11.68 -3.07
C ASP A 252 -18.54 10.14 -3.09
N LEU A 253 -17.51 9.58 -3.75
CA LEU A 253 -17.34 8.14 -3.96
C LEU A 253 -17.19 7.34 -2.65
N LEU A 254 -16.60 7.93 -1.61
CA LEU A 254 -16.46 7.32 -0.28
C LEU A 254 -17.24 8.08 0.81
N ALA A 255 -18.13 9.00 0.41
CA ALA A 255 -18.82 9.90 1.34
C ALA A 255 -19.69 9.16 2.37
N GLY A 256 -20.22 7.98 2.03
CA GLY A 256 -20.94 7.13 2.98
C GLY A 256 -20.05 6.62 4.11
N THR A 257 -18.81 6.25 3.79
CA THR A 257 -17.83 5.71 4.74
C THR A 257 -17.20 6.80 5.60
N GLY A 258 -16.92 7.97 5.01
CA GLY A 258 -16.37 9.12 5.74
C GLY A 258 -17.33 9.76 6.75
N LYS A 259 -18.64 9.58 6.59
CA LYS A 259 -19.69 10.06 7.51
C LYS A 259 -19.95 9.12 8.70
N GLN A 260 -19.40 7.91 8.68
CA GLN A 260 -19.55 6.98 9.80
C GLN A 260 -18.70 7.44 10.98
N SER A 261 -19.25 7.35 12.19
CA SER A 261 -18.48 7.60 13.41
C SER A 261 -17.60 6.39 13.70
N TRP A 262 -16.29 6.53 13.42
CA TRP A 262 -15.30 5.50 13.72
C TRP A 262 -14.92 5.60 15.19
N ARG A 263 -14.90 4.47 15.90
CA ARG A 263 -14.53 4.49 17.33
C ARG A 263 -13.08 4.88 17.53
N GLU A 264 -12.21 4.35 16.68
CA GLU A 264 -10.77 4.66 16.67
C GLU A 264 -10.28 4.62 15.21
N PRO A 265 -9.20 5.36 14.89
CA PRO A 265 -8.57 5.29 13.58
C PRO A 265 -7.97 3.90 13.30
N LEU A 266 -8.08 3.42 12.08
CA LEU A 266 -7.42 2.20 11.62
C LEU A 266 -5.91 2.39 11.61
N GLN A 267 -5.16 1.41 12.13
CA GLN A 267 -3.70 1.49 12.27
C GLN A 267 -3.03 0.46 11.37
N PHE A 268 -2.53 0.90 10.22
CA PHE A 268 -1.79 0.04 9.31
C PHE A 268 -0.32 0.01 9.72
N ARG A 269 0.26 -1.18 9.85
CA ARG A 269 1.68 -1.32 10.23
C ARG A 269 2.60 -0.84 9.12
N PHE A 270 2.12 -0.97 7.88
CA PHE A 270 2.86 -0.65 6.68
C PHE A 270 1.94 0.01 5.66
N CYS A 271 2.39 1.15 5.15
CA CYS A 271 1.81 1.81 3.98
C CYS A 271 2.91 2.06 2.97
N ARG A 272 2.73 1.54 1.76
CA ARG A 272 3.64 1.82 0.65
C ARG A 272 3.59 3.30 0.31
N ARG A 273 4.68 3.83 -0.24
CA ARG A 273 4.68 5.19 -0.76
C ARG A 273 4.19 5.22 -2.21
N PRO A 274 3.43 6.25 -2.59
CA PRO A 274 3.07 6.44 -3.98
C PRO A 274 4.28 6.70 -4.87
N CYS A 275 4.21 6.25 -6.11
CA CYS A 275 5.31 6.43 -7.06
C CYS A 275 5.28 7.83 -7.67
N GLY A 276 6.39 8.56 -7.61
CA GLY A 276 6.50 9.91 -8.18
C GLY A 276 6.48 9.99 -9.71
N ALA A 277 6.49 8.85 -10.41
CA ALA A 277 6.35 8.80 -11.87
C ALA A 277 4.87 8.78 -12.32
N VAL A 278 3.94 8.59 -11.40
CA VAL A 278 2.51 8.64 -11.69
C VAL A 278 2.09 10.10 -11.87
N MET A 279 1.41 10.40 -12.98
CA MET A 279 0.85 11.72 -13.32
C MET A 279 -0.68 11.68 -13.23
N ASN A 280 -1.34 12.85 -13.25
CA ASN A 280 -2.81 12.96 -13.32
C ASN A 280 -3.54 12.14 -12.23
N ARG A 281 -3.42 12.59 -10.98
CA ARG A 281 -3.76 11.82 -9.78
C ARG A 281 -4.92 12.47 -9.02
N TRP A 282 -5.83 11.64 -8.51
CA TRP A 282 -6.93 12.08 -7.64
C TRP A 282 -6.99 11.21 -6.38
N ALA A 283 -6.70 11.81 -5.23
CA ALA A 283 -6.75 11.10 -3.96
C ALA A 283 -8.20 10.79 -3.58
N TRP A 284 -8.48 9.52 -3.30
CA TRP A 284 -9.72 9.06 -2.66
C TRP A 284 -9.57 9.03 -1.15
N ILE A 285 -8.37 8.72 -0.68
CA ILE A 285 -8.01 8.72 0.72
C ILE A 285 -6.67 9.44 0.86
N LEU A 286 -6.61 10.46 1.71
CA LEU A 286 -5.42 11.26 1.94
C LEU A 286 -4.82 10.98 3.33
N GLY A 287 -3.52 10.73 3.39
CA GLY A 287 -2.75 10.66 4.62
C GLY A 287 -2.72 12.00 5.35
N LYS A 288 -2.39 11.97 6.64
CA LYS A 288 -2.21 13.20 7.45
C LYS A 288 -1.06 14.08 6.93
N ASP A 289 -0.11 13.48 6.25
CA ASP A 289 0.98 14.13 5.54
C ASP A 289 0.57 14.67 4.15
N GLY A 290 -0.68 14.52 3.74
CA GLY A 290 -1.14 14.97 2.43
C GLY A 290 -0.71 14.08 1.27
N LEU A 291 -0.17 12.88 1.54
CA LEU A 291 0.10 11.89 0.50
C LEU A 291 -1.13 10.99 0.29
N PRO A 292 -1.42 10.54 -0.94
CA PRO A 292 -2.54 9.65 -1.18
C PRO A 292 -2.27 8.25 -0.60
N LEU A 293 -3.25 7.70 0.10
CA LEU A 293 -3.27 6.31 0.57
C LEU A 293 -4.05 5.41 -0.39
N VAL A 294 -5.07 5.99 -1.03
CA VAL A 294 -5.80 5.42 -2.15
C VAL A 294 -6.06 6.54 -3.15
N GLU A 295 -5.79 6.28 -4.42
CA GLU A 295 -6.00 7.27 -5.49
C GLU A 295 -6.50 6.64 -6.77
N SER A 296 -7.17 7.44 -7.59
CA SER A 296 -7.45 7.15 -8.98
C SER A 296 -6.43 7.86 -9.86
N VAL A 297 -6.02 7.18 -10.92
CA VAL A 297 -5.16 7.71 -11.98
C VAL A 297 -5.86 7.49 -13.31
N ALA A 298 -5.80 8.48 -14.18
CA ALA A 298 -6.37 8.39 -15.53
C ALA A 298 -5.44 9.06 -16.54
N ASP A 299 -5.53 8.63 -17.79
CA ASP A 299 -4.93 9.37 -18.88
C ASP A 299 -5.72 10.67 -19.07
N GLY A 300 -5.06 11.80 -18.78
CA GLY A 300 -5.62 13.13 -18.92
C GLY A 300 -5.91 13.57 -20.35
N THR A 301 -5.45 12.81 -21.34
CA THR A 301 -5.57 13.11 -22.78
C THR A 301 -6.65 12.27 -23.48
N ALA A 302 -7.11 11.19 -22.83
CA ALA A 302 -8.13 10.32 -23.41
C ALA A 302 -9.53 10.97 -23.36
N PRO A 303 -10.38 10.77 -24.39
CA PRO A 303 -11.75 11.26 -24.37
C PRO A 303 -12.54 10.60 -23.23
N PRO A 304 -13.48 11.30 -22.57
CA PRO A 304 -14.16 10.82 -21.35
C PRO A 304 -14.83 9.44 -21.49
N GLU A 305 -15.35 9.14 -22.67
CA GLU A 305 -16.07 7.88 -22.95
C GLU A 305 -15.12 6.67 -22.98
N ALA A 306 -13.87 6.89 -23.37
CA ALA A 306 -12.81 5.88 -23.43
C ALA A 306 -11.91 5.88 -22.19
N ALA A 307 -11.89 6.98 -21.44
CA ALA A 307 -11.08 7.11 -20.26
C ALA A 307 -11.53 6.08 -19.21
N ARG A 308 -10.56 5.35 -18.67
CA ARG A 308 -10.77 4.38 -17.60
C ARG A 308 -9.78 4.67 -16.49
N SER A 309 -10.19 4.38 -15.27
CA SER A 309 -9.43 4.71 -14.09
C SER A 309 -8.66 3.50 -13.57
N VAL A 310 -7.39 3.74 -13.25
CA VAL A 310 -6.57 2.83 -12.46
C VAL A 310 -6.59 3.33 -11.02
N VAL A 311 -7.22 2.56 -10.14
CA VAL A 311 -7.24 2.84 -8.71
C VAL A 311 -6.06 2.15 -8.04
N LEU A 312 -5.22 2.92 -7.36
CA LEU A 312 -4.05 2.44 -6.64
C LEU A 312 -4.32 2.49 -5.13
N SER A 313 -4.09 1.38 -4.43
CA SER A 313 -4.18 1.33 -2.97
C SER A 313 -2.82 1.00 -2.39
N TYR A 314 -2.33 1.87 -1.50
CA TYR A 314 -1.02 1.73 -0.86
C TYR A 314 -1.07 1.12 0.54
N LEU A 315 -2.29 0.87 1.05
CA LEU A 315 -2.55 0.35 2.39
C LEU A 315 -2.43 -1.18 2.43
N SER A 316 -1.83 -1.70 3.51
CA SER A 316 -1.75 -3.14 3.80
C SER A 316 -3.05 -3.61 4.48
N TRP A 317 -4.13 -3.72 3.70
CA TRP A 317 -5.47 -4.05 4.21
C TRP A 317 -5.50 -5.30 5.09
N GLU A 318 -4.67 -6.30 4.81
CA GLU A 318 -4.56 -7.53 5.59
C GLU A 318 -4.26 -7.31 7.09
N ASP A 319 -3.68 -6.16 7.44
CA ASP A 319 -3.40 -5.79 8.82
C ASP A 319 -4.67 -5.48 9.63
N GLN A 320 -5.75 -5.05 8.98
CA GLN A 320 -6.93 -4.49 9.66
C GLN A 320 -8.22 -5.26 9.38
N LEU A 321 -8.31 -5.97 8.25
CA LEU A 321 -9.50 -6.75 7.89
C LEU A 321 -9.87 -7.76 8.99
N GLY A 322 -11.15 -7.80 9.36
CA GLY A 322 -11.75 -8.65 10.38
C GLY A 322 -11.33 -8.34 11.82
N ARG A 323 -10.45 -7.34 12.02
CA ARG A 323 -10.14 -6.75 13.33
C ARG A 323 -11.01 -5.53 13.60
N ARG A 324 -11.37 -4.81 12.53
CA ARG A 324 -12.15 -3.57 12.56
C ARG A 324 -13.20 -3.61 11.47
N GLU A 325 -14.47 -3.45 11.83
CA GLU A 325 -15.57 -3.42 10.86
C GLU A 325 -15.40 -2.28 9.84
N GLU A 326 -14.81 -1.17 10.27
CA GLU A 326 -14.54 -0.02 9.40
C GLU A 326 -13.55 -0.35 8.28
N ALA A 327 -12.59 -1.26 8.53
CA ALA A 327 -11.63 -1.67 7.51
C ALA A 327 -12.30 -2.49 6.40
N ASP A 328 -13.12 -3.47 6.78
CA ASP A 328 -13.92 -4.27 5.84
C ASP A 328 -14.88 -3.40 5.04
N ALA A 329 -15.63 -2.52 5.73
CA ALA A 329 -16.55 -1.59 5.09
C ALA A 329 -15.83 -0.63 4.11
N THR A 330 -14.66 -0.13 4.49
CA THR A 330 -13.87 0.77 3.63
C THR A 330 -13.36 0.04 2.39
N LEU A 331 -12.82 -1.17 2.52
CA LEU A 331 -12.34 -1.92 1.36
C LEU A 331 -13.48 -2.29 0.39
N LEU A 332 -14.65 -2.67 0.92
CA LEU A 332 -15.86 -2.91 0.12
C LEU A 332 -16.34 -1.65 -0.59
N ALA A 333 -16.30 -0.50 0.10
CA ALA A 333 -16.63 0.79 -0.49
C ALA A 333 -15.66 1.16 -1.61
N ILE A 334 -14.35 0.92 -1.44
CA ILE A 334 -13.35 1.15 -2.48
C ILE A 334 -13.61 0.26 -3.70
N LEU A 335 -13.90 -1.04 -3.49
CA LEU A 335 -14.24 -1.95 -4.60
C LEU A 335 -15.51 -1.49 -5.34
N SER A 336 -16.52 -1.06 -4.60
CA SER A 336 -17.77 -0.56 -5.18
C SER A 336 -17.57 0.76 -5.93
N ALA A 337 -16.81 1.68 -5.34
CA ALA A 337 -16.46 2.97 -5.94
C ALA A 337 -15.61 2.77 -7.20
N ALA A 338 -14.65 1.83 -7.20
CA ALA A 338 -13.86 1.50 -8.38
C ALA A 338 -14.71 1.03 -9.56
N ALA A 339 -15.83 0.33 -9.32
CA ALA A 339 -16.74 -0.10 -10.38
C ALA A 339 -17.50 1.07 -11.03
N LYS A 340 -17.76 2.10 -10.22
CA LYS A 340 -18.59 3.26 -10.54
C LYS A 340 -17.77 4.50 -10.89
N ALA A 341 -16.45 4.44 -10.70
CA ALA A 341 -15.57 5.57 -10.89
C ALA A 341 -15.55 5.97 -12.35
N GLU A 342 -16.08 7.16 -12.62
CA GLU A 342 -15.79 7.85 -13.86
C GLU A 342 -14.46 8.59 -13.68
N PRO A 343 -13.55 8.53 -14.66
CA PRO A 343 -12.34 9.32 -14.62
C PRO A 343 -12.72 10.79 -14.51
N PRO A 344 -12.25 11.50 -13.47
CA PRO A 344 -12.47 12.94 -13.38
C PRO A 344 -11.92 13.63 -14.63
N LYS A 345 -12.76 14.49 -15.23
CA LYS A 345 -12.41 15.23 -16.44
C LYS A 345 -11.31 16.23 -16.12
N ILE A 346 -10.13 16.07 -16.73
CA ILE A 346 -9.13 17.14 -16.73
C ILE A 346 -9.63 18.21 -17.69
N ALA A 347 -9.91 19.38 -17.13
CA ALA A 347 -10.50 20.48 -17.89
C ALA A 347 -9.53 21.15 -18.88
N GLY A 348 -8.25 20.76 -18.87
CA GLY A 348 -7.23 21.26 -19.80
C GLY A 348 -6.86 22.71 -19.52
N HIS A 349 -6.91 23.12 -18.25
CA HIS A 349 -6.73 24.52 -17.87
C HIS A 349 -5.27 24.96 -18.06
N PRO A 350 -5.02 26.12 -18.69
CA PRO A 350 -3.67 26.59 -18.95
C PRO A 350 -2.95 27.01 -17.67
N VAL A 351 -1.65 26.74 -17.64
CA VAL A 351 -0.75 27.17 -16.57
C VAL A 351 0.22 28.24 -17.09
N GLU A 352 0.25 29.37 -16.42
CA GLU A 352 1.14 30.50 -16.70
C GLU A 352 2.19 30.62 -15.59
N PHE A 353 3.45 30.76 -15.98
CA PHE A 353 4.56 30.87 -15.03
C PHE A 353 4.94 32.34 -14.89
N ILE A 354 4.63 32.92 -13.73
CA ILE A 354 5.09 34.26 -13.36
C ILE A 354 6.61 34.23 -13.16
N TYR A 355 7.09 33.21 -12.45
CA TYR A 355 8.52 32.95 -12.27
C TYR A 355 8.74 31.47 -11.90
N PRO A 356 9.85 30.84 -12.33
CA PRO A 356 10.76 31.32 -13.36
C PRO A 356 10.10 31.27 -14.74
N LYS A 357 10.72 31.89 -15.75
CA LYS A 357 10.17 31.87 -17.12
C LYS A 357 10.09 30.43 -17.65
N LYS A 358 9.17 30.14 -18.56
CA LYS A 358 9.02 28.80 -19.18
C LYS A 358 10.33 28.21 -19.73
N THR A 359 11.21 29.06 -20.25
CA THR A 359 12.53 28.70 -20.79
C THR A 359 13.57 28.31 -19.73
N GLU A 360 13.34 28.68 -18.47
CA GLU A 360 14.23 28.40 -17.34
C GLU A 360 13.82 27.11 -16.59
N LEU A 361 12.66 26.53 -16.94
CA LEU A 361 12.20 25.26 -16.39
C LEU A 361 12.98 24.10 -17.03
N ASN A 362 13.64 23.31 -16.20
CA ASN A 362 14.27 22.06 -16.62
C ASN A 362 13.76 20.91 -15.74
N ALA A 363 13.68 19.70 -16.30
CA ALA A 363 13.13 18.53 -15.62
C ALA A 363 13.99 18.04 -14.44
N LYS A 364 15.30 18.34 -14.45
CA LYS A 364 16.24 17.94 -13.40
C LYS A 364 15.95 18.66 -12.09
N ASP A 365 15.74 19.97 -12.15
CA ASP A 365 15.51 20.81 -10.98
C ASP A 365 14.00 20.93 -10.68
N ARG A 366 13.16 20.98 -11.71
CA ARG A 366 11.71 21.25 -11.60
C ARG A 366 10.89 20.20 -12.36
N PRO A 367 10.94 18.92 -11.95
CA PRO A 367 10.32 17.83 -12.71
C PRO A 367 8.81 18.01 -12.94
N VAL A 368 8.07 18.42 -11.91
CA VAL A 368 6.61 18.59 -12.00
C VAL A 368 6.23 19.80 -12.86
N LEU A 369 6.93 20.94 -12.71
CA LEU A 369 6.65 22.12 -13.53
C LEU A 369 7.02 21.90 -15.00
N SER A 370 8.07 21.12 -15.26
CA SER A 370 8.41 20.68 -16.61
C SER A 370 7.32 19.79 -17.20
N ALA A 371 6.77 18.86 -16.42
CA ALA A 371 5.65 18.00 -16.82
C ALA A 371 4.38 18.77 -17.19
N VAL A 372 4.08 19.86 -16.49
CA VAL A 372 2.99 20.79 -16.85
C VAL A 372 3.31 21.51 -18.16
N ARG A 373 4.54 22.01 -18.31
CA ARG A 373 4.95 22.80 -19.48
C ARG A 373 4.85 22.01 -20.79
N SER A 374 5.14 20.71 -20.75
CA SER A 374 5.11 19.84 -21.93
C SER A 374 3.69 19.55 -22.45
N VAL A 375 2.64 19.99 -21.75
CA VAL A 375 1.27 19.84 -22.25
C VAL A 375 0.84 21.07 -23.05
N GLU A 376 0.57 20.88 -24.34
CA GLU A 376 -0.09 21.89 -25.15
C GLU A 376 -1.57 22.03 -24.75
N PRO A 377 -2.15 23.24 -24.78
CA PRO A 377 -3.57 23.42 -24.52
C PRO A 377 -4.37 22.57 -25.51
N VAL A 378 -5.29 21.74 -25.01
CA VAL A 378 -6.14 20.90 -25.87
C VAL A 378 -7.04 21.81 -26.71
N PRO A 379 -6.94 21.81 -28.05
CA PRO A 379 -7.88 22.54 -28.89
C PRO A 379 -9.26 21.88 -28.81
N ARG A 380 -10.34 22.67 -28.76
CA ARG A 380 -11.72 22.14 -28.83
C ARG A 380 -11.98 21.47 -30.19
N GLU A 381 -12.97 20.56 -30.22
CA GLU A 381 -13.48 19.90 -31.43
C GLU A 381 -13.96 20.88 -32.52
N ASP A 382 -14.30 22.12 -32.16
CA ASP A 382 -14.72 23.18 -33.08
C ASP A 382 -13.58 24.09 -33.58
N GLY A 383 -12.33 23.80 -33.17
CA GLY A 383 -11.13 24.54 -33.58
C GLY A 383 -11.04 25.97 -33.04
N LYS A 384 -11.94 26.39 -32.13
CA LYS A 384 -11.92 27.73 -31.54
C LYS A 384 -11.27 27.73 -30.15
N PRO A 385 -10.43 28.73 -29.82
CA PRO A 385 -9.95 28.91 -28.46
C PRO A 385 -11.14 29.26 -27.55
N ASP A 386 -11.29 28.53 -26.44
CA ASP A 386 -12.22 28.91 -25.38
C ASP A 386 -11.72 30.23 -24.78
N TYR A 387 -12.47 31.31 -24.94
CA TYR A 387 -12.13 32.57 -24.32
C TYR A 387 -12.54 32.50 -22.84
N ASN A 388 -11.58 32.15 -21.98
CA ASN A 388 -11.57 32.10 -20.50
C ASN A 388 -11.73 30.73 -19.79
N PRO A 389 -10.88 29.71 -20.04
CA PRO A 389 -10.62 28.73 -18.99
C PRO A 389 -9.92 29.40 -17.78
N PRO A 390 -10.14 28.90 -16.55
CA PRO A 390 -9.28 29.15 -15.40
C PRO A 390 -7.80 29.14 -15.78
N ILE A 391 -7.09 30.23 -15.49
CA ILE A 391 -5.64 30.30 -15.64
C ILE A 391 -5.03 30.12 -14.26
N TYR A 392 -4.10 29.16 -14.17
CA TYR A 392 -3.31 28.97 -12.96
C TYR A 392 -1.97 29.65 -13.11
N TYR A 393 -1.67 30.56 -12.20
CA TYR A 393 -0.40 31.24 -12.14
C TYR A 393 0.54 30.50 -11.20
N ILE A 394 1.79 30.27 -11.62
CA ILE A 394 2.83 29.66 -10.79
C ILE A 394 3.92 30.69 -10.51
N LEU A 395 4.22 30.85 -9.23
CA LEU A 395 5.36 31.60 -8.69
C LEU A 395 6.26 30.61 -7.93
N ASP A 396 7.33 30.17 -8.55
CA ASP A 396 8.28 29.22 -7.96
C ASP A 396 9.55 29.92 -7.47
N LEU A 397 9.65 30.07 -6.16
CA LEU A 397 10.68 30.80 -5.43
C LEU A 397 11.87 29.91 -5.02
N ARG A 398 11.84 28.62 -5.35
CA ARG A 398 12.80 27.64 -4.84
C ARG A 398 14.19 27.77 -5.43
N GLY A 399 15.20 27.46 -4.61
CA GLY A 399 16.57 27.20 -5.04
C GLY A 399 17.43 28.42 -5.39
N LYS A 400 17.12 29.62 -4.88
CA LYS A 400 18.03 30.79 -4.97
C LYS A 400 18.10 31.52 -3.64
N GLU A 401 19.32 31.91 -3.23
CA GLU A 401 19.55 32.74 -2.03
C GLU A 401 19.10 34.20 -2.22
N GLU A 402 19.06 34.69 -3.47
CA GLU A 402 18.45 35.97 -3.86
C GLU A 402 17.70 35.79 -5.18
N ILE A 403 16.38 35.96 -5.15
CA ILE A 403 15.57 36.03 -6.36
C ILE A 403 15.81 37.39 -7.01
N ARG A 404 16.80 37.44 -7.91
CA ARG A 404 16.96 38.58 -8.82
C ARG A 404 15.94 38.48 -9.94
N TYR A 405 14.72 38.94 -9.67
CA TYR A 405 13.75 39.18 -10.72
C TYR A 405 14.21 40.40 -11.53
N PRO A 406 14.21 40.36 -12.87
CA PRO A 406 14.60 41.50 -13.67
C PRO A 406 13.57 42.63 -13.51
N ASP A 407 13.90 43.62 -12.69
CA ASP A 407 13.34 44.98 -12.58
C ASP A 407 11.80 45.16 -12.50
N GLY A 408 11.04 44.12 -12.11
CA GLY A 408 9.57 44.14 -12.08
C GLY A 408 8.94 44.00 -10.68
N ASP A 409 7.81 44.69 -10.47
CA ASP A 409 6.95 44.56 -9.28
C ASP A 409 6.21 43.20 -9.29
N LEU A 410 6.89 42.15 -8.80
CA LEU A 410 6.33 40.80 -8.66
C LEU A 410 5.05 40.78 -7.83
N SER A 411 4.99 41.57 -6.75
CA SER A 411 3.82 41.64 -5.87
C SER A 411 2.61 42.15 -6.63
N GLY A 412 2.75 43.26 -7.35
CA GLY A 412 1.69 43.83 -8.18
C GLY A 412 1.31 42.95 -9.35
N ILE A 413 2.26 42.24 -9.98
CA ILE A 413 1.94 41.26 -11.04
C ILE A 413 1.08 40.13 -10.47
N CYS A 414 1.52 39.49 -9.38
CA CYS A 414 0.79 38.39 -8.74
C CYS A 414 -0.61 38.82 -8.31
N ARG A 415 -0.72 40.00 -7.71
CA ARG A 415 -1.98 40.59 -7.27
C ARG A 415 -2.93 40.87 -8.43
N ARG A 416 -2.46 41.53 -9.50
CA ARG A 416 -3.28 41.80 -10.70
C ARG A 416 -3.73 40.52 -11.40
N SER A 417 -2.84 39.53 -11.52
CA SER A 417 -3.15 38.23 -12.14
C SER A 417 -4.35 37.53 -11.49
N ILE A 418 -4.55 37.71 -10.18
CA ILE A 418 -5.73 37.19 -9.49
C ILE A 418 -6.90 38.19 -9.50
N GLU A 419 -6.67 39.47 -9.19
CA GLU A 419 -7.74 40.48 -9.03
C GLU A 419 -8.49 40.76 -10.34
N ASP A 420 -7.78 40.84 -11.47
CA ASP A 420 -8.37 41.17 -12.77
C ASP A 420 -9.28 40.06 -13.31
N ARG A 421 -9.20 38.84 -12.74
CA ARG A 421 -9.83 37.62 -13.27
C ARG A 421 -10.49 36.73 -12.21
N GLN A 422 -10.73 37.25 -11.01
CA GLN A 422 -11.50 36.52 -9.99
C GLN A 422 -12.96 36.30 -10.45
N PRO A 423 -13.59 35.16 -10.08
CA PRO A 423 -13.10 34.08 -9.20
C PRO A 423 -12.39 32.93 -9.95
N ILE A 424 -12.02 33.12 -11.22
CA ILE A 424 -11.70 32.02 -12.14
C ILE A 424 -10.20 31.63 -12.06
N CYS A 425 -9.31 32.54 -11.66
CA CYS A 425 -7.86 32.30 -11.58
C CYS A 425 -7.37 31.95 -10.17
N GLN A 426 -6.32 31.12 -10.08
CA GLN A 426 -5.60 30.88 -8.82
C GLN A 426 -4.08 31.07 -8.99
N LEU A 427 -3.41 31.55 -7.94
CA LEU A 427 -1.97 31.68 -7.83
C LEU A 427 -1.41 30.59 -6.91
N ILE A 428 -0.42 29.83 -7.39
CA ILE A 428 0.31 28.83 -6.63
C ILE A 428 1.74 29.35 -6.40
N ILE A 429 2.08 29.54 -5.13
CA ILE A 429 3.42 29.95 -4.69
C ILE A 429 4.15 28.73 -4.17
N LEU A 430 5.33 28.44 -4.74
CA LEU A 430 6.21 27.35 -4.32
C LEU A 430 7.48 27.93 -3.69
N GLY A 431 7.93 27.34 -2.59
CA GLY A 431 9.06 27.87 -1.84
C GLY A 431 8.67 28.94 -0.84
N ASP A 432 9.61 29.24 0.04
CA ASP A 432 9.53 30.20 1.10
C ASP A 432 10.60 31.28 0.94
N ASP A 433 10.16 32.51 0.66
CA ASP A 433 11.05 33.67 0.51
C ASP A 433 10.58 34.80 1.43
N ARG A 434 11.53 35.58 1.97
CA ARG A 434 11.25 36.74 2.84
C ARG A 434 10.46 37.83 2.12
N MET A 435 10.56 37.95 0.80
CA MET A 435 9.79 38.95 0.05
C MET A 435 8.27 38.79 0.22
N LEU A 436 7.79 37.58 0.54
CA LEU A 436 6.37 37.34 0.80
C LEU A 436 5.86 38.06 2.05
N ASP A 437 6.74 38.39 3.00
CA ASP A 437 6.38 39.17 4.20
C ASP A 437 6.04 40.63 3.88
N GLU A 438 6.60 41.15 2.79
CA GLU A 438 6.36 42.51 2.32
C GLU A 438 5.02 42.62 1.57
N TRP A 439 4.40 41.48 1.24
CA TRP A 439 3.16 41.43 0.45
C TRP A 439 1.95 41.38 1.39
N GLU A 440 1.61 42.52 2.00
CA GLU A 440 0.51 42.64 2.98
C GLU A 440 -0.82 42.02 2.49
N TRP A 441 -1.08 42.09 1.18
CA TRP A 441 -2.30 41.57 0.57
C TRP A 441 -2.43 40.03 0.67
N LEU A 442 -1.32 39.30 0.83
CA LEU A 442 -1.35 37.84 1.03
C LEU A 442 -1.95 37.45 2.39
N LYS A 443 -1.87 38.33 3.40
CA LYS A 443 -2.22 38.01 4.80
C LYS A 443 -1.52 36.71 5.25
N LEU A 444 -0.21 36.66 5.05
CA LEU A 444 0.63 35.49 5.32
C LEU A 444 0.71 35.18 6.82
N ASP A 445 0.41 33.95 7.21
CA ASP A 445 0.66 33.40 8.55
C ASP A 445 1.69 32.28 8.43
N ARG A 446 2.98 32.65 8.55
CA ARG A 446 4.10 31.71 8.46
C ARG A 446 4.05 30.62 9.53
N ALA A 447 3.63 30.97 10.75
CA ALA A 447 3.57 30.03 11.86
C ALA A 447 2.58 28.89 11.57
N LYS A 448 1.48 29.20 10.87
CA LYS A 448 0.50 28.20 10.45
C LYS A 448 0.69 27.68 9.03
N LYS A 449 1.65 28.22 8.27
CA LYS A 449 1.86 27.94 6.84
C LYS A 449 0.59 28.21 6.01
N LEU A 450 -0.06 29.34 6.29
CA LEU A 450 -1.32 29.71 5.65
C LEU A 450 -1.22 31.05 4.92
N ILE A 451 -1.95 31.16 3.82
CA ILE A 451 -2.22 32.41 3.12
C ILE A 451 -3.72 32.71 3.25
N GLY A 452 -4.05 33.94 3.66
CA GLY A 452 -5.43 34.38 3.82
C GLY A 452 -6.05 35.01 2.57
N ALA A 453 -5.26 35.26 1.52
CA ALA A 453 -5.75 35.76 0.24
C ALA A 453 -6.55 34.70 -0.53
N ALA A 454 -7.76 35.06 -0.96
CA ALA A 454 -8.60 34.19 -1.77
C ALA A 454 -7.96 33.92 -3.13
N GLY A 455 -8.02 32.66 -3.59
CA GLY A 455 -7.41 32.25 -4.85
C GLY A 455 -5.89 32.14 -4.83
N VAL A 456 -5.25 32.21 -3.65
CA VAL A 456 -3.81 31.99 -3.51
C VAL A 456 -3.55 30.75 -2.66
N GLN A 457 -2.62 29.92 -3.11
CA GLN A 457 -2.14 28.77 -2.37
C GLN A 457 -0.62 28.81 -2.24
N TRP A 458 -0.13 28.44 -1.06
CA TRP A 458 1.30 28.39 -0.75
C TRP A 458 1.73 26.98 -0.38
N LEU A 459 2.80 26.53 -1.00
CA LEU A 459 3.48 25.27 -0.73
C LEU A 459 4.93 25.60 -0.28
N PRO A 460 5.15 25.79 1.04
CA PRO A 460 6.47 26.14 1.57
C PRO A 460 7.39 24.92 1.51
N ASP A 461 8.25 24.91 0.51
CA ASP A 461 9.26 23.88 0.24
C ASP A 461 10.39 24.53 -0.54
N ASP A 462 11.57 24.72 0.05
CA ASP A 462 12.70 25.42 -0.61
C ASP A 462 13.63 24.50 -1.39
N GLU A 463 13.41 23.18 -1.31
CA GLU A 463 14.27 22.20 -1.95
C GLU A 463 14.20 22.30 -3.48
N LEU A 464 15.37 22.27 -4.11
CA LEU A 464 15.51 22.24 -5.56
C LEU A 464 16.59 21.20 -5.95
N PRO A 465 16.21 20.02 -6.49
CA PRO A 465 14.84 19.60 -6.77
C PRO A 465 14.04 19.32 -5.50
N PRO A 466 12.70 19.47 -5.54
CA PRO A 466 11.84 19.17 -4.41
C PRO A 466 11.90 17.69 -4.03
N SER A 467 11.68 17.36 -2.76
CA SER A 467 11.46 15.98 -2.30
C SER A 467 10.36 15.25 -3.10
N LYS A 468 10.39 13.92 -3.12
CA LYS A 468 9.38 13.12 -3.84
C LYS A 468 7.97 13.33 -3.29
N GLU A 469 7.85 13.54 -1.99
CA GLU A 469 6.59 13.88 -1.33
C GLU A 469 6.04 15.22 -1.82
N ASN A 470 6.88 16.24 -1.92
CA ASN A 470 6.46 17.56 -2.41
C ASN A 470 6.15 17.54 -3.92
N GLN A 471 6.87 16.73 -4.70
CA GLN A 471 6.50 16.46 -6.09
C GLN A 471 5.08 15.88 -6.17
N ILE A 472 4.77 14.87 -5.36
CA ILE A 472 3.44 14.23 -5.29
C ILE A 472 2.35 15.22 -4.90
N ARG A 473 2.55 16.03 -3.86
CA ARG A 473 1.57 17.02 -3.40
C ARG A 473 1.28 18.05 -4.48
N LEU A 474 2.32 18.53 -5.18
CA LEU A 474 2.16 19.47 -6.29
C LEU A 474 1.41 18.83 -7.46
N MET A 475 1.72 17.58 -7.83
CA MET A 475 1.02 16.85 -8.89
C MET A 475 -0.47 16.66 -8.59
N LEU A 476 -0.81 16.25 -7.35
CA LEU A 476 -2.20 16.15 -6.90
C LEU A 476 -2.90 17.49 -7.03
N LYS A 477 -2.27 18.57 -6.55
CA LYS A 477 -2.89 19.88 -6.57
C LYS A 477 -3.15 20.40 -7.97
N LEU A 478 -2.18 20.26 -8.87
CA LEU A 478 -2.33 20.66 -10.27
C LEU A 478 -3.43 19.83 -10.95
N THR A 479 -3.51 18.54 -10.66
CA THR A 479 -4.55 17.67 -11.21
C THR A 479 -5.94 18.03 -10.69
N GLU A 480 -6.10 18.34 -9.40
CA GLU A 480 -7.37 18.82 -8.82
C GLU A 480 -7.83 20.12 -9.45
N LEU A 481 -6.87 20.97 -9.85
CA LEU A 481 -7.11 22.18 -10.60
C LEU A 481 -7.34 21.92 -12.09
N GLY A 482 -7.29 20.69 -12.58
CA GLY A 482 -7.53 20.40 -13.99
C GLY A 482 -6.39 20.83 -14.92
N ALA A 483 -5.19 21.03 -14.38
CA ALA A 483 -3.98 21.19 -15.17
C ALA A 483 -3.41 19.79 -15.54
N PRO A 484 -3.40 19.42 -16.83
CA PRO A 484 -2.85 18.13 -17.27
C PRO A 484 -1.34 18.07 -17.03
N LEU A 485 -0.85 16.86 -16.73
CA LEU A 485 0.56 16.55 -16.55
C LEU A 485 0.99 15.50 -17.57
N ALA A 486 2.04 15.80 -18.33
CA ALA A 486 2.70 14.82 -19.19
C ALA A 486 3.88 14.17 -18.46
N PRO A 487 4.24 12.91 -18.78
CA PRO A 487 5.55 12.39 -18.41
C PRO A 487 6.63 13.34 -18.93
N PRO A 488 7.73 13.56 -18.19
CA PRO A 488 8.83 14.37 -18.70
C PRO A 488 9.32 13.78 -20.03
N ASP A 489 9.52 14.64 -21.03
CA ASP A 489 10.17 14.25 -22.28
C ASP A 489 11.47 13.53 -21.92
N GLN A 490 11.56 12.25 -22.29
CA GLN A 490 12.85 11.58 -22.27
C GLN A 490 13.66 12.29 -23.34
N GLU A 491 14.52 13.25 -22.94
CA GLU A 491 15.56 13.73 -23.83
C GLU A 491 16.25 12.47 -24.36
N GLU A 492 16.09 12.20 -25.66
CA GLU A 492 16.78 11.11 -26.32
C GLU A 492 18.26 11.22 -25.93
N PRO A 493 18.92 10.12 -25.54
CA PRO A 493 20.35 10.16 -25.31
C PRO A 493 20.97 10.66 -26.61
N LYS A 494 21.56 11.86 -26.58
CA LYS A 494 22.31 12.39 -27.71
C LYS A 494 23.41 11.37 -28.00
N GLU A 495 23.28 10.71 -29.15
CA GLU A 495 24.25 9.73 -29.66
C GLU A 495 25.68 10.28 -29.74
#